data_AF-A0A0V0HEY8-F1
#
_entry.id   AF-A0A0V0HEY8-F1
#
_cell.length_a   1.000
_cell.length_b   1.000
_cell.length_c   1.000
_cell.angle_alpha   90.00
_cell.angle_beta   90.00
_cell.angle_gamma   90.00
#
_symmetry.space_group_name_H-M   'P 1'
#
loop_
_entity.id
_entity.type
_entity.pdbx_description
1 polymer ?
#
loop_
_entity_poly.entity_id
_entity_poly.type
_entity_poly.pdbx_seq_one_letter_code
_entity_poly.pdbx_strand_id
1 'polypeptide(L)'
;MTMENSSSVPLNESDEKNIRRRVYDSLNVLMALDVIERDRKEIRWKGLPNSDARDMDETKKGHAELLAKIGKKAAYLKDLEEQLTSLQNLKLRNEQSCKSTNGPSQGFSLPFILVQTAPHATVEVEISEDMQLVHFDFNSVPFSLHDDAYVLKLMRNYELLESESVSRTSYTHSSCS
;
A
#
# COMPACT_ATOMS: atom_id res chain seq x y z
N MET A 1 36.85 -61.16 -29.34
CA MET A 1 38.10 -60.39 -29.13
C MET A 1 37.71 -58.94 -29.26
N THR A 2 37.79 -58.04 -28.29
CA THR A 2 38.37 -58.02 -26.93
C THR A 2 37.74 -56.77 -26.31
N MET A 3 37.30 -56.85 -25.05
CA MET A 3 36.86 -55.67 -24.32
C MET A 3 38.11 -54.86 -23.94
N GLU A 4 38.19 -53.61 -24.41
CA GLU A 4 39.21 -52.67 -23.93
C GLU A 4 38.82 -52.22 -22.52
N ASN A 5 39.55 -52.80 -21.57
CA ASN A 5 39.55 -52.50 -20.16
C ASN A 5 40.01 -51.05 -19.97
N SER A 6 39.16 -50.23 -19.37
CA SER A 6 39.46 -48.86 -18.95
C SER A 6 40.72 -48.86 -18.08
N SER A 7 41.70 -48.10 -18.55
CA SER A 7 42.99 -47.88 -17.90
C SER A 7 42.81 -47.25 -16.52
N SER A 8 42.90 -48.06 -15.47
CA SER A 8 43.15 -47.59 -14.11
C SER A 8 44.62 -47.17 -14.01
N VAL A 9 44.87 -45.87 -14.14
CA VAL A 9 46.17 -45.30 -13.76
C VAL A 9 46.41 -45.63 -12.29
N PRO A 10 47.52 -46.30 -11.92
CA PRO A 10 47.78 -46.64 -10.53
C PRO A 10 48.02 -45.35 -9.76
N LEU A 11 47.09 -45.01 -8.87
CA LEU A 11 47.29 -43.96 -7.87
C LEU A 11 48.51 -44.34 -7.03
N ASN A 12 49.47 -43.43 -6.87
CA ASN A 12 50.60 -43.69 -5.98
C ASN A 12 50.07 -43.78 -4.54
N GLU A 13 50.72 -44.58 -3.70
CA GLU A 13 50.32 -44.79 -2.29
C GLU A 13 50.25 -43.47 -1.51
N SER A 14 51.04 -42.46 -1.91
CA SER A 14 50.98 -41.10 -1.40
C SER A 14 49.66 -40.39 -1.73
N ASP A 15 49.15 -40.60 -2.94
CA ASP A 15 47.94 -39.96 -3.45
C ASP A 15 46.73 -40.55 -2.74
N GLU A 16 46.72 -41.87 -2.53
CA GLU A 16 45.67 -42.54 -1.74
C GLU A 16 45.63 -42.05 -0.29
N LYS A 17 46.79 -41.91 0.37
CA LYS A 17 46.87 -41.35 1.73
C LYS A 17 46.37 -39.91 1.80
N ASN A 18 46.72 -39.10 0.81
CA ASN A 18 46.28 -37.71 0.74
C ASN A 18 44.75 -37.63 0.56
N ILE A 19 44.20 -38.41 -0.38
CA ILE A 19 42.76 -38.47 -0.66
C ILE A 19 41.99 -38.91 0.59
N ARG A 20 42.42 -39.99 1.24
CA ARG A 20 41.79 -40.47 2.49
C ARG A 20 41.73 -39.37 3.55
N ARG A 21 42.85 -38.69 3.79
CA ARG A 21 42.92 -37.60 4.77
C ARG A 21 41.98 -36.44 4.42
N ARG A 22 41.95 -36.02 3.15
CA ARG A 22 41.08 -34.94 2.67
C ARG A 22 39.60 -35.30 2.79
N VAL A 23 39.24 -36.55 2.50
CA VAL A 23 37.85 -37.03 2.67
C VAL A 23 37.44 -36.95 4.15
N TYR A 24 38.29 -37.37 5.09
CA TYR A 24 37.99 -37.23 6.51
C TYR A 24 37.92 -35.77 6.97
N ASP A 25 38.83 -34.91 6.49
CA ASP A 25 38.77 -33.47 6.78
C ASP A 25 37.42 -32.89 6.35
N SER A 26 36.98 -33.16 5.11
CA SER A 26 35.70 -32.70 4.59
C SER A 26 34.50 -33.26 5.37
N LEU A 27 34.50 -34.55 5.69
CA LEU A 27 33.41 -35.17 6.47
C LEU A 27 33.33 -34.62 7.90
N ASN A 28 34.48 -34.39 8.55
CA ASN A 28 34.53 -33.83 9.89
C ASN A 28 34.04 -32.39 9.91
N VAL A 29 34.40 -31.59 8.89
CA VAL A 29 33.89 -30.22 8.75
C VAL A 29 32.37 -30.24 8.55
N LEU A 30 31.84 -31.09 7.66
CA LEU A 30 30.40 -31.16 7.42
C LEU A 30 29.62 -31.65 8.64
N MET A 31 30.20 -32.54 9.46
CA MET A 31 29.62 -32.98 10.73
C MET A 31 29.68 -31.87 11.80
N ALA A 32 30.79 -31.13 11.88
CA ALA A 32 30.93 -29.99 12.80
C ALA A 32 29.99 -28.83 12.45
N LEU A 33 29.65 -28.67 11.17
CA LEU A 33 28.64 -27.76 10.68
C LEU A 33 27.21 -28.32 10.78
N ASP A 34 27.01 -29.49 11.42
CA ASP A 34 25.72 -30.21 11.57
C ASP A 34 24.97 -30.46 10.24
N VAL A 35 25.70 -30.48 9.12
CA VAL A 35 25.14 -30.71 7.78
C VAL A 35 24.90 -32.19 7.51
N ILE A 36 25.74 -33.04 8.10
CA ILE A 36 25.65 -34.49 8.01
C ILE A 36 25.79 -35.13 9.38
N GLU A 37 25.19 -36.30 9.55
CA GLU A 37 25.35 -37.15 10.72
C GLU A 37 25.92 -38.50 10.33
N ARG A 38 26.84 -39.02 11.13
CA ARG A 38 27.42 -40.34 10.92
C ARG A 38 26.93 -41.30 11.98
N ASP A 39 26.26 -42.36 11.53
CA ASP A 39 25.88 -43.50 12.35
C ASP A 39 26.60 -44.75 11.83
N ARG A 40 27.67 -45.15 12.53
CA ARG A 40 28.51 -46.29 12.16
C ARG A 40 29.05 -46.20 10.72
N LYS A 41 28.41 -46.91 9.77
CA LYS A 41 28.77 -46.98 8.35
C LYS A 41 27.83 -46.17 7.45
N GLU A 42 26.81 -45.52 8.02
CA GLU A 42 25.85 -44.70 7.30
C GLU A 42 26.13 -43.21 7.54
N ILE A 43 26.03 -42.42 6.48
CA ILE A 43 26.09 -40.96 6.55
C ILE A 43 24.72 -40.44 6.12
N ARG A 44 24.03 -39.77 7.04
CA ARG A 44 22.74 -39.14 6.78
C ARG A 44 22.95 -37.66 6.50
N TRP A 45 22.24 -37.14 5.50
CA TRP A 45 22.17 -35.72 5.22
C TRP A 45 21.15 -35.06 6.17
N LYS A 46 21.58 -34.05 6.93
CA LYS A 46 20.72 -33.28 7.85
C LYS A 46 20.22 -31.97 7.26
N GLY A 47 20.92 -31.39 6.29
CA GLY A 47 20.61 -30.07 5.72
C GLY A 47 21.45 -28.94 6.33
N LEU A 48 21.35 -27.72 5.84
CA LEU A 48 22.16 -26.59 6.33
C LEU A 48 21.51 -25.99 7.59
N PRO A 49 22.16 -26.02 8.77
CA PRO A 49 21.57 -25.45 9.97
C PRO A 49 21.42 -23.93 9.81
N ASN A 50 20.21 -23.44 10.06
CA ASN A 50 19.80 -22.03 10.08
C ASN A 50 19.66 -21.32 8.71
N SER A 51 19.96 -21.94 7.57
CA SER A 51 19.63 -21.34 6.26
C SER A 51 18.11 -21.31 6.13
N ASP A 52 17.46 -22.46 6.21
CA ASP A 52 16.01 -22.57 5.98
C ASP A 52 15.18 -21.70 6.93
N ALA A 53 15.56 -21.59 8.20
CA ALA A 53 14.80 -20.81 9.17
C ALA A 53 14.97 -19.29 8.99
N ARG A 54 16.20 -18.82 8.70
CA ARG A 54 16.47 -17.40 8.44
C ARG A 54 15.94 -16.98 7.07
N ASP A 55 16.18 -17.78 6.05
CA ASP A 55 15.68 -17.54 4.69
C ASP A 55 14.14 -17.54 4.66
N MET A 56 13.50 -18.43 5.43
CA MET A 56 12.05 -18.43 5.61
C MET A 56 11.57 -17.17 6.36
N ASP A 57 12.26 -16.73 7.42
CA ASP A 57 11.88 -15.51 8.15
C ASP A 57 12.02 -14.25 7.28
N GLU A 58 13.12 -14.14 6.54
CA GLU A 58 13.33 -13.07 5.56
C GLU A 58 12.26 -13.08 4.46
N THR A 59 11.92 -14.27 3.94
CA THR A 59 10.86 -14.43 2.96
C THR A 59 9.49 -14.03 3.52
N LYS A 60 9.18 -14.44 4.76
CA LYS A 60 7.93 -14.07 5.46
C LYS A 60 7.85 -12.57 5.70
N LYS A 61 8.94 -11.95 6.11
CA LYS A 61 9.05 -10.50 6.27
C LYS A 61 8.82 -9.79 4.94
N GLY A 62 9.49 -10.22 3.87
CA GLY A 62 9.30 -9.66 2.53
C GLY A 62 7.86 -9.80 2.04
N HIS A 63 7.23 -10.95 2.30
CA HIS A 63 5.81 -11.18 2.00
C HIS A 63 4.88 -10.23 2.78
N ALA A 64 5.13 -10.05 4.08
CA ALA A 64 4.35 -9.12 4.90
C ALA A 64 4.49 -7.66 4.43
N GLU A 65 5.71 -7.23 4.08
CA GLU A 65 5.96 -5.91 3.51
C GLU A 65 5.25 -5.72 2.16
N LEU A 66 5.24 -6.76 1.32
CA LEU A 66 4.55 -6.72 0.03
C LEU A 66 3.03 -6.63 0.21
N LEU A 67 2.45 -7.41 1.13
CA LEU A 67 1.03 -7.30 1.47
C LEU A 67 0.68 -5.91 2.00
N ALA A 68 1.50 -5.33 2.87
CA ALA A 68 1.29 -3.96 3.34
C ALA A 68 1.34 -2.94 2.19
N LYS A 69 2.27 -3.10 1.23
CA LYS A 69 2.33 -2.26 0.02
C LYS A 69 1.10 -2.43 -0.87
N ILE A 70 0.63 -3.66 -1.06
CA ILE A 70 -0.61 -3.95 -1.82
C ILE A 70 -1.80 -3.27 -1.14
N GLY A 71 -1.94 -3.41 0.19
CA GLY A 71 -3.00 -2.76 0.96
C GLY A 71 -2.99 -1.24 0.81
N LYS A 72 -1.82 -0.60 0.91
CA LYS A 72 -1.68 0.85 0.66
C LYS A 72 -2.09 1.25 -0.75
N LYS A 73 -1.66 0.50 -1.77
CA LYS A 73 -2.04 0.75 -3.17
C LYS A 73 -3.53 0.57 -3.41
N ALA A 74 -4.14 -0.45 -2.81
CA ALA A 74 -5.58 -0.69 -2.91
C ALA A 74 -6.39 0.44 -2.26
N ALA A 75 -5.98 0.91 -1.08
CA ALA A 75 -6.62 2.04 -0.41
C ALA A 75 -6.50 3.34 -1.23
N TYR A 76 -5.32 3.61 -1.80
CA TYR A 76 -5.10 4.76 -2.67
C TYR A 76 -5.93 4.70 -3.96
N LEU A 77 -6.00 3.52 -4.59
CA LEU A 77 -6.82 3.32 -5.79
C LEU A 77 -8.32 3.56 -5.49
N LYS A 78 -8.81 3.07 -4.36
CA LYS A 78 -10.18 3.33 -3.92
C LYS A 78 -10.45 4.83 -3.74
N ASP A 79 -9.52 5.56 -3.14
CA ASP A 79 -9.64 7.02 -2.98
C ASP A 79 -9.69 7.75 -4.34
N LEU A 80 -8.85 7.35 -5.30
CA LEU A 80 -8.88 7.89 -6.66
C LEU A 80 -10.20 7.59 -7.38
N GLU A 81 -10.75 6.39 -7.24
CA GLU A 81 -12.06 6.03 -7.80
C GLU A 81 -13.19 6.88 -7.18
N GLU A 82 -13.15 7.12 -5.87
CA GLU A 82 -14.09 7.99 -5.17
C GLU A 82 -14.00 9.44 -5.68
N GLN A 83 -12.79 9.97 -5.86
CA GLN A 83 -12.57 11.31 -6.42
C GLN A 83 -13.08 11.43 -7.86
N LEU A 84 -12.76 10.47 -8.73
CA LEU A 84 -13.21 10.45 -10.12
C LEU A 84 -14.74 10.43 -10.21
N THR A 85 -15.37 9.55 -9.42
CA THR A 85 -16.83 9.46 -9.35
C THR A 85 -17.44 10.80 -8.91
N SER A 86 -16.85 11.45 -7.92
CA SER A 86 -17.35 12.72 -7.38
C SER A 86 -17.23 13.86 -8.41
N LEU A 87 -16.13 13.92 -9.16
CA LEU A 87 -15.94 14.89 -10.24
C LEU A 87 -16.92 14.65 -11.40
N GLN A 88 -17.13 13.40 -11.79
CA GLN A 88 -18.11 13.05 -12.83
C GLN A 88 -19.53 13.46 -12.42
N ASN A 89 -19.92 13.18 -11.18
CA ASN A 89 -21.23 13.57 -10.64
C ASN A 89 -21.38 15.10 -10.61
N LEU A 90 -20.37 15.83 -10.13
CA LEU A 90 -20.38 17.29 -10.11
C LEU A 90 -20.52 17.86 -11.53
N LYS A 91 -19.74 17.33 -12.48
CA LYS A 91 -19.80 17.76 -13.88
C LYS A 91 -21.20 17.54 -14.46
N LEU A 92 -21.77 16.35 -14.29
CA LEU A 92 -23.10 16.01 -14.79
C LEU A 92 -24.17 16.93 -14.18
N ARG A 93 -24.11 17.15 -12.86
CA ARG A 93 -25.04 18.04 -12.15
C ARG A 93 -24.94 19.48 -12.68
N ASN A 94 -23.71 20.00 -12.83
CA ASN A 94 -23.48 21.33 -13.36
C ASN A 94 -23.98 21.47 -14.81
N GLU A 95 -23.77 20.46 -15.66
CA GLU A 95 -24.29 20.41 -17.03
C GLU A 95 -25.83 20.47 -17.08
N GLN A 96 -26.52 19.84 -16.13
CA GLN A 96 -27.97 19.90 -16.01
C GLN A 96 -28.46 21.28 -15.54
N SER A 97 -27.82 21.87 -14.54
CA SER A 97 -28.15 23.21 -14.02
C SER A 97 -27.86 24.32 -15.03
N CYS A 98 -26.86 24.17 -15.90
CA CYS A 98 -26.58 25.11 -16.97
C CYS A 98 -27.67 25.14 -18.06
N LYS A 99 -28.42 24.04 -18.25
CA LYS A 99 -29.52 23.99 -19.24
C LYS A 99 -30.78 24.72 -18.76
N SER A 100 -30.94 24.90 -17.45
CA SER A 100 -32.14 25.50 -16.86
C SER A 100 -31.99 26.99 -16.51
N THR A 101 -30.76 27.50 -16.40
CA THR A 101 -30.49 28.86 -15.91
C THR A 101 -29.71 29.67 -16.96
N ASN A 102 -30.36 30.67 -17.58
CA ASN A 102 -29.75 31.60 -18.54
C ASN A 102 -28.89 32.72 -17.87
N GLY A 103 -28.36 32.47 -16.67
CA GLY A 103 -27.57 33.42 -15.90
C GLY A 103 -26.07 33.07 -15.91
N PRO A 104 -25.17 34.04 -15.66
CA PRO A 104 -23.75 33.74 -15.51
C PRO A 104 -23.56 32.73 -14.39
N SER A 105 -22.85 31.63 -14.69
CA SER A 105 -22.60 30.53 -13.75
C SER A 105 -21.72 31.03 -12.61
N GLN A 106 -22.32 31.45 -11.50
CA GLN A 106 -21.59 31.85 -10.29
C GLN A 106 -21.14 30.57 -9.57
N GLY A 107 -19.85 30.27 -9.60
CA GLY A 107 -19.28 29.09 -8.96
C GLY A 107 -17.76 29.19 -8.80
N PHE A 108 -17.20 28.31 -7.99
CA PHE A 108 -15.76 28.20 -7.80
C PHE A 108 -15.18 27.12 -8.72
N SER A 109 -14.05 27.41 -9.36
CA SER A 109 -13.31 26.43 -10.16
C SER A 109 -12.38 25.59 -9.29
N LEU A 110 -12.19 24.34 -9.68
CA LEU A 110 -11.15 23.47 -9.14
C LEU A 110 -9.78 23.82 -9.76
N PRO A 111 -8.65 23.67 -9.04
CA PRO A 111 -8.55 23.28 -7.63
C PRO A 111 -8.72 24.48 -6.68
N PHE A 112 -9.24 24.23 -5.48
CA PHE A 112 -9.30 25.23 -4.42
C PHE A 112 -9.06 24.59 -3.04
N ILE A 113 -8.79 25.45 -2.06
CA ILE A 113 -8.70 25.08 -0.65
C ILE A 113 -9.68 25.97 0.10
N LEU A 114 -10.49 25.36 0.98
CA LEU A 114 -11.42 26.04 1.85
C LEU A 114 -10.83 26.13 3.26
N VAL A 115 -10.80 27.35 3.79
CA VAL A 115 -10.44 27.60 5.18
C VAL A 115 -11.71 27.90 5.96
N GLN A 116 -12.03 27.07 6.95
CA GLN A 116 -13.23 27.19 7.75
C GLN A 116 -12.87 27.56 9.19
N THR A 117 -13.54 28.55 9.75
CA THR A 117 -13.40 28.93 11.16
C THR A 117 -14.77 29.24 11.78
N ALA A 118 -14.81 29.62 13.06
CA ALA A 118 -16.06 29.94 13.74
C ALA A 118 -16.78 31.12 13.04
N PRO A 119 -18.13 31.13 12.99
CA PRO A 119 -18.90 32.17 12.27
C PRO A 119 -18.65 33.61 12.75
N HIS A 120 -18.14 33.78 13.96
CA HIS A 120 -17.88 35.07 14.60
C HIS A 120 -16.38 35.35 14.78
N ALA A 121 -15.51 34.54 14.16
CA ALA A 121 -14.07 34.75 14.22
C ALA A 121 -13.68 35.99 13.43
N THR A 122 -12.79 36.81 13.98
CA THR A 122 -12.14 37.91 13.25
C THR A 122 -10.85 37.38 12.65
N VAL A 123 -10.76 37.37 11.32
CA VAL A 123 -9.59 36.91 10.57
C VAL A 123 -8.93 38.12 9.92
N GLU A 124 -7.66 38.35 10.24
CA GLU A 124 -6.84 39.36 9.56
C GLU A 124 -6.14 38.70 8.38
N VAL A 125 -6.24 39.32 7.20
CA VAL A 125 -5.69 38.77 5.96
C VAL A 125 -4.75 39.79 5.34
N GLU A 126 -3.49 39.41 5.20
CA GLU A 126 -2.48 40.19 4.50
C GLU A 126 -2.07 39.44 3.24
N ILE A 127 -2.16 40.12 2.09
CA ILE A 127 -1.79 39.56 0.79
C ILE A 127 -0.58 40.34 0.30
N SER A 128 0.47 39.62 -0.09
CA SER A 128 1.66 40.24 -0.69
C SER A 128 1.30 40.95 -1.99
N GLU A 129 2.08 41.97 -2.35
CA GLU A 129 1.85 42.75 -3.57
C GLU A 129 1.91 41.88 -4.85
N ASP A 130 2.75 40.85 -4.86
CA ASP A 130 2.88 39.89 -5.96
C ASP A 130 1.81 38.78 -5.97
N MET A 131 0.89 38.80 -4.99
CA MET A 131 -0.17 37.82 -4.79
C MET A 131 0.31 36.37 -4.62
N GLN A 132 1.58 36.16 -4.29
CA GLN A 132 2.14 34.81 -4.08
C GLN A 132 2.04 34.34 -2.63
N LEU A 133 1.88 35.26 -1.69
CA LEU A 133 1.81 34.96 -0.27
C LEU A 133 0.56 35.57 0.35
N VAL A 134 -0.17 34.73 1.07
CA VAL A 134 -1.32 35.15 1.88
C VAL A 134 -1.06 34.73 3.30
N HIS A 135 -1.09 35.69 4.22
CA HIS A 135 -0.99 35.47 5.65
C HIS A 135 -2.38 35.61 6.27
N PHE A 136 -2.80 34.59 7.02
CA PHE A 136 -4.05 34.59 7.77
C PHE A 136 -3.72 34.60 9.27
N ASP A 137 -4.16 35.62 9.98
CA ASP A 137 -4.18 35.63 11.44
C ASP A 137 -5.60 35.36 11.95
N PHE A 138 -5.77 34.26 12.67
CA PHE A 138 -7.05 33.86 13.25
C PHE A 138 -7.22 34.32 14.70
N ASN A 139 -6.31 35.15 15.24
CA ASN A 139 -6.37 35.65 16.62
C ASN A 139 -6.52 34.52 17.66
N SER A 140 -5.79 33.42 17.48
CA SER A 140 -5.88 32.19 18.28
C SER A 140 -7.22 31.43 18.19
N VAL A 141 -8.11 31.78 17.26
CA VAL A 141 -9.32 31.00 16.98
C VAL A 141 -8.98 29.77 16.14
N PRO A 142 -9.50 28.58 16.47
CA PRO A 142 -9.28 27.39 15.65
C PRO A 142 -9.82 27.54 14.22
N PHE A 143 -9.14 26.92 13.27
CA PHE A 143 -9.57 26.81 11.88
C PHE A 143 -9.32 25.40 11.36
N SER A 144 -10.04 25.05 10.30
CA SER A 144 -9.92 23.80 9.55
C SER A 144 -9.59 24.10 8.10
N LEU A 145 -8.73 23.26 7.51
CA LEU A 145 -8.38 23.32 6.10
C LEU A 145 -9.03 22.12 5.38
N HIS A 146 -9.70 22.41 4.27
CA HIS A 146 -10.36 21.40 3.45
C HIS A 146 -9.93 21.58 2.00
N ASP A 147 -9.47 20.52 1.37
CA ASP A 147 -9.24 20.51 -0.07
C ASP A 147 -10.57 20.29 -0.83
N ASP A 148 -10.50 20.44 -2.14
CA ASP A 148 -11.64 20.21 -3.01
C ASP A 148 -12.18 18.77 -2.91
N ALA A 149 -11.32 17.76 -2.86
CA ALA A 149 -11.70 16.36 -2.76
C ALA A 149 -12.57 16.08 -1.52
N TYR A 150 -12.18 16.63 -0.36
CA TYR A 150 -12.96 16.55 0.87
C TYR A 150 -14.32 17.22 0.72
N VAL A 151 -14.37 18.41 0.12
CA VAL A 151 -15.63 19.15 -0.11
C VAL A 151 -16.55 18.37 -1.05
N LEU A 152 -16.02 17.78 -2.12
CA LEU A 152 -16.80 16.95 -3.05
C LEU A 152 -17.39 15.71 -2.36
N LYS A 153 -16.64 15.08 -1.47
CA LYS A 153 -17.11 13.94 -0.67
C LYS A 153 -18.23 14.34 0.28
N LEU A 154 -18.12 15.51 0.93
CA LEU A 154 -19.19 16.07 1.75
C LEU A 154 -20.46 16.32 0.93
N MET A 155 -20.35 16.98 -0.23
CA MET A 155 -21.49 17.25 -1.10
C MET A 155 -22.25 15.98 -1.46
N ARG A 156 -21.54 14.90 -1.82
CA ARG A 156 -22.14 13.60 -2.11
C ARG A 156 -22.87 13.00 -0.90
N ASN A 157 -22.29 13.10 0.29
CA ASN A 157 -22.91 12.54 1.50
C ASN A 157 -24.21 13.26 1.86
N TYR A 158 -24.27 14.58 1.68
CA TYR A 158 -25.50 15.36 1.87
C TYR A 158 -26.59 14.96 0.88
N GLU A 159 -26.25 14.76 -0.41
CA GLU A 159 -27.21 14.29 -1.42
C GLU A 159 -27.80 12.91 -1.06
N LEU A 160 -26.99 12.00 -0.52
CA LEU A 160 -27.46 10.70 -0.04
C LEU A 160 -28.41 10.82 1.16
N LEU A 161 -28.06 11.65 2.15
CA LEU A 161 -28.90 11.90 3.33
C LEU A 161 -30.26 12.52 2.96
N GLU A 162 -30.28 13.45 2.00
CA GLU A 162 -31.54 14.04 1.51
C GLU A 162 -32.41 12.96 0.84
N SER A 163 -31.84 12.07 0.03
CA SER A 163 -32.58 11.00 -0.64
C SER A 163 -33.24 9.99 0.32
N GLU A 164 -32.58 9.68 1.44
CA GLU A 164 -33.14 8.82 2.50
C GLU A 164 -34.24 9.54 3.31
N SER A 165 -34.09 10.85 3.54
CA SER A 165 -35.08 11.64 4.28
C SER A 165 -36.42 11.77 3.51
N VAL A 166 -36.36 11.92 2.18
CA VAL A 166 -37.54 11.99 1.29
C VAL A 166 -38.25 10.62 1.19
N SER A 167 -37.48 9.54 1.33
CA SER A 167 -38.02 8.18 1.36
C SER A 167 -38.71 7.84 2.68
N ARG A 168 -38.44 8.54 3.80
CA ARG A 168 -39.14 8.34 5.09
C ARG A 168 -40.41 9.19 5.23
N THR A 169 -40.46 10.38 4.65
CA THR A 169 -41.64 11.26 4.71
C THR A 169 -42.78 10.83 3.80
N SER A 170 -42.49 10.04 2.76
CA SER A 170 -43.49 9.48 1.84
C SER A 170 -44.34 8.37 2.47
N TYR A 171 -43.91 7.74 3.56
CA TYR A 171 -44.70 6.73 4.27
C TYR A 171 -45.58 7.29 5.40
N THR A 172 -45.36 8.52 5.87
CA THR A 172 -46.11 9.08 7.02
C THR A 172 -47.38 9.82 6.65
N HIS A 173 -47.66 10.05 5.37
CA HIS A 173 -48.84 10.81 4.92
C HIS A 173 -49.97 9.96 4.32
N SER A 174 -49.85 8.62 4.30
CA SER A 174 -50.84 7.71 3.69
C SER A 174 -51.76 6.98 4.69
N SER A 175 -51.99 7.54 5.88
CA SER A 175 -52.96 6.98 6.83
C SER A 175 -53.66 8.07 7.64
N CYS A 176 -54.51 8.85 6.98
CA CYS A 176 -55.75 9.37 7.56
C CYS A 176 -56.61 10.01 6.46
N SER A 177 -57.57 9.26 5.92
CA SER A 177 -58.85 9.72 5.37
C SER A 177 -59.75 8.50 5.20
#